data_AF-A0A674C000-F1
#
_entry.id   AF-A0A674C000-F1
#
_cell.length_a   1.000
_cell.length_b   1.000
_cell.length_c   1.000
_cell.angle_alpha   90.00
_cell.angle_beta   90.00
_cell.angle_gamma   90.00
#
_symmetry.space_group_name_H-M   'P 1'
#
loop_
_entity.id
_entity.type
_entity.pdbx_description
1 polymer ?
#
loop_
_entity_poly.entity_id
_entity_poly.type
_entity_poly.pdbx_seq_one_letter_code
_entity_poly.pdbx_strand_id
1 'polypeptide(L)'
;MDEENKLQFPSLPPCKEDLLDWAYPMRREMQEILPGLFLGPYSAAMKSKLSILERQEITHLVCVRQDIEANFIKPNFPHKFRYLVLDIADNPVENIIRYFPMTKEFIDGCLSLQRYRRPS
;
A
#
# COMPACT_ATOMS: atom_id res chain seq x y z
N MET A 1 44.07 -2.68 37.00
CA MET A 1 42.91 -3.45 37.49
C MET A 1 41.71 -2.64 37.02
N ASP A 2 41.40 -2.87 35.75
CA ASP A 2 40.61 -1.97 34.92
C ASP A 2 39.12 -2.19 35.21
N GLU A 3 38.48 -1.16 35.75
CA GLU A 3 37.02 -1.13 35.89
C GLU A 3 36.39 -1.11 34.50
N GLU A 4 35.69 -2.19 34.19
CA GLU A 4 34.78 -2.30 33.06
C GLU A 4 33.71 -1.20 33.12
N ASN A 5 33.92 -0.19 32.29
CA ASN A 5 32.96 0.86 32.00
C ASN A 5 31.77 0.23 31.23
N LYS A 6 30.82 -0.38 31.96
CA LYS A 6 29.61 -0.98 31.39
C LYS A 6 28.76 0.12 30.76
N LEU A 7 28.84 0.21 29.43
CA LEU A 7 27.98 1.06 28.61
C LEU A 7 26.51 0.69 28.89
N GLN A 8 25.83 1.52 29.69
CA GLN A 8 24.43 1.31 30.02
C GLN A 8 23.58 1.98 28.94
N PHE A 9 23.04 1.17 28.02
CA PHE A 9 22.15 1.67 26.98
C PHE A 9 20.74 1.89 27.53
N PRO A 10 20.03 2.94 27.09
CA PRO A 10 18.64 3.13 27.46
C PRO A 10 17.80 1.96 26.94
N SER A 11 16.89 1.47 27.80
CA SER A 11 15.91 0.46 27.42
C SER A 11 15.05 1.01 26.29
N LEU A 12 14.91 0.24 25.20
CA LEU A 12 13.94 0.54 24.16
C LEU A 12 12.55 0.65 24.80
N PRO A 13 11.69 1.57 24.34
CA PRO A 13 10.30 1.60 24.79
C PRO A 13 9.70 0.20 24.61
N PRO A 14 8.87 -0.29 25.56
CA PRO A 14 8.26 -1.60 25.45
C PRO A 14 7.55 -1.68 24.10
N CYS A 15 7.95 -2.66 23.29
CA CYS A 15 7.27 -2.96 22.05
C CYS A 15 5.82 -3.23 22.45
N LYS A 16 4.86 -2.45 21.96
CA LYS A 16 3.45 -2.73 22.21
C LYS A 16 3.21 -4.15 21.68
N GLU A 17 3.02 -5.12 22.57
CA GLU A 17 2.77 -6.53 22.23
C GLU A 17 1.50 -6.72 21.37
N ASP A 18 0.70 -5.66 21.18
CA ASP A 18 -0.45 -5.61 20.26
C ASP A 18 -0.09 -5.31 18.79
N LEU A 19 1.19 -5.21 18.44
CA LEU A 19 1.61 -5.27 17.04
C LEU A 19 1.36 -6.70 16.55
N LEU A 20 0.18 -6.93 15.95
CA LEU A 20 -0.18 -8.13 15.21
C LEU A 20 1.05 -8.68 14.48
N ASP A 21 1.58 -9.80 14.98
CA ASP A 21 2.72 -10.47 14.39
C ASP A 21 2.37 -10.77 12.93
N TRP A 22 3.04 -10.09 12.00
CA TRP A 22 2.70 -10.24 10.59
C TRP A 22 3.01 -11.68 10.17
N ALA A 23 1.96 -12.44 9.89
CA ALA A 23 2.09 -13.81 9.46
C ALA A 23 2.23 -13.86 7.93
N TYR A 24 3.09 -14.75 7.42
CA TYR A 24 3.31 -14.92 5.98
C TYR A 24 2.03 -15.04 5.11
N PRO A 25 0.91 -15.65 5.56
CA PRO A 25 -0.34 -15.65 4.81
C PRO A 25 -0.93 -14.26 4.51
N MET A 26 -0.66 -13.26 5.36
CA MET A 26 -1.18 -11.89 5.24
C MET A 26 -0.69 -11.19 3.97
N ARG A 27 0.39 -11.66 3.33
CA ARG A 27 0.85 -11.18 2.02
C ARG A 27 -0.16 -11.33 0.89
N ARG A 28 -1.20 -12.17 1.09
CA ARG A 28 -2.26 -12.44 0.10
C ARG A 28 -3.41 -11.44 0.18
N GLU A 29 -3.40 -10.57 1.18
CA GLU A 29 -4.44 -9.61 1.48
C GLU A 29 -3.89 -8.20 1.40
N MET A 30 -4.76 -7.21 1.20
CA MET A 30 -4.36 -5.81 1.31
C MET A 30 -4.31 -5.41 2.78
N GLN A 31 -3.31 -4.60 3.14
CA GLN A 31 -3.09 -4.10 4.48
C GLN A 31 -3.16 -2.58 4.45
N GLU A 32 -3.77 -1.98 5.47
CA GLU A 32 -3.73 -0.53 5.65
C GLU A 32 -2.34 -0.12 6.12
N ILE A 33 -1.63 0.67 5.31
CA ILE A 33 -0.26 1.13 5.61
C ILE A 33 -0.24 2.55 6.16
N LEU A 34 -1.25 3.35 5.78
CA LEU A 34 -1.54 4.68 6.33
C LEU A 34 -3.08 4.84 6.34
N PRO A 35 -3.64 5.73 7.17
CA PRO A 35 -5.08 5.97 7.19
C PRO A 35 -5.65 6.24 5.79
N GLY A 36 -6.53 5.36 5.31
CA GLY A 36 -7.14 5.45 3.99
C GLY A 36 -6.24 5.04 2.81
N LEU A 37 -5.07 4.45 3.07
CA LEU A 37 -4.14 3.92 2.07
C LEU A 37 -3.83 2.45 2.34
N PHE A 38 -4.18 1.61 1.38
CA PHE A 38 -4.00 0.17 1.45
C PHE A 38 -2.97 -0.29 0.41
N LEU A 39 -2.16 -1.28 0.79
CA LEU A 39 -1.21 -1.94 -0.10
C LEU A 39 -1.46 -3.44 -0.10
N GLY A 40 -1.49 -4.06 -1.27
CA GLY A 40 -1.71 -5.50 -1.40
C GLY A 40 -1.39 -6.03 -2.78
N PRO A 41 -1.41 -7.36 -2.95
CA PRO A 41 -1.20 -8.00 -4.24
C PRO A 41 -2.39 -7.74 -5.20
N TYR A 42 -2.19 -8.00 -6.49
CA TYR A 42 -3.26 -7.93 -7.50
C TYR A 42 -4.50 -8.75 -7.12
N SER A 43 -4.33 -9.90 -6.45
CA SER A 43 -5.43 -10.75 -5.98
C SER A 43 -6.37 -10.05 -4.99
N ALA A 44 -5.92 -9.00 -4.29
CA ALA A 44 -6.75 -8.20 -3.40
C ALA A 44 -7.71 -7.26 -4.15
N ALA A 45 -7.47 -7.03 -5.45
CA ALA A 45 -8.30 -6.19 -6.33
C ALA A 45 -9.04 -6.99 -7.42
N MET A 46 -9.14 -8.32 -7.27
CA MET A 46 -9.91 -9.18 -8.17
C MET A 46 -11.42 -8.98 -8.01
N LYS A 47 -12.19 -9.45 -9.01
CA LYS A 47 -13.66 -9.35 -9.02
C LYS A 47 -14.33 -9.88 -7.75
N SER A 48 -13.81 -10.97 -7.19
CA SER A 48 -14.30 -11.60 -5.95
C SER A 48 -14.12 -10.73 -4.71
N LYS A 49 -13.30 -9.68 -4.76
CA LYS A 49 -13.00 -8.80 -3.63
C LYS A 49 -13.79 -7.49 -3.65
N LEU A 50 -14.75 -7.33 -4.57
CA LEU A 50 -15.56 -6.10 -4.69
C LEU A 50 -16.16 -5.66 -3.35
N SER A 51 -16.82 -6.57 -2.64
CA SER A 51 -17.48 -6.26 -1.37
C SER A 51 -16.51 -5.83 -0.27
N ILE A 52 -15.25 -6.30 -0.31
CA ILE A 52 -14.21 -5.89 0.64
C ILE A 52 -13.71 -4.50 0.28
N LEU A 53 -13.47 -4.21 -1.00
CA LEU A 53 -13.06 -2.88 -1.47
C LEU A 53 -14.13 -1.83 -1.14
N GLU A 54 -15.41 -2.14 -1.34
CA GLU A 54 -16.52 -1.23 -1.00
C GLU A 54 -16.63 -1.02 0.52
N ARG A 55 -16.48 -2.09 1.32
CA ARG A 55 -16.49 -1.99 2.79
C ARG A 55 -15.37 -1.12 3.33
N GLN A 56 -14.19 -1.16 2.70
CA GLN A 56 -13.04 -0.34 3.06
C GLN A 56 -13.05 1.03 2.39
N GLU A 57 -14.17 1.41 1.76
CA GLU A 57 -14.38 2.70 1.09
C GLU A 57 -13.29 3.06 0.07
N ILE A 58 -12.74 2.04 -0.60
CA ILE A 58 -11.75 2.24 -1.65
C ILE A 58 -12.42 2.98 -2.81
N THR A 59 -11.76 4.03 -3.30
CA THR A 59 -12.26 4.86 -4.42
C THR A 59 -11.29 4.91 -5.59
N HIS A 60 -10.00 4.72 -5.30
CA HIS A 60 -8.91 4.82 -6.26
C HIS A 60 -7.99 3.62 -6.12
N LEU A 61 -7.48 3.12 -7.25
CA LEU A 61 -6.58 1.97 -7.31
C LEU A 61 -5.36 2.32 -8.16
N VAL A 62 -4.18 2.14 -7.60
CA VAL A 62 -2.92 2.16 -8.36
C VAL A 62 -2.60 0.70 -8.73
N CYS A 63 -2.55 0.41 -10.03
CA CYS A 63 -2.23 -0.91 -10.55
C CYS A 63 -0.82 -0.88 -11.14
N VAL A 64 0.13 -1.53 -10.48
CA VAL A 64 1.47 -1.74 -11.01
C VAL A 64 1.50 -3.12 -11.66
N ARG A 65 1.94 -3.19 -12.92
CA ARG A 65 2.04 -4.44 -13.69
C ARG A 65 3.16 -4.33 -14.72
N GLN A 66 3.53 -5.42 -15.37
CA GLN A 66 4.37 -5.38 -16.57
C GLN A 66 3.51 -5.33 -17.85
N ASP A 67 4.07 -4.85 -18.96
CA ASP A 67 3.38 -4.79 -20.26
C ASP A 67 2.87 -6.17 -20.72
N ILE A 68 3.67 -7.22 -20.50
CA ILE A 68 3.28 -8.59 -20.86
C ILE A 68 2.07 -9.09 -20.05
N GLU A 69 1.86 -8.54 -18.85
CA GLU A 69 0.74 -8.87 -17.97
C GLU A 69 -0.51 -8.05 -18.30
N ALA A 70 -0.40 -6.99 -19.10
CA ALA A 70 -1.52 -6.11 -19.46
C ALA A 70 -2.70 -6.84 -20.12
N ASN A 71 -2.45 -8.02 -20.71
CA ASN A 71 -3.49 -8.87 -21.27
C ASN A 71 -4.41 -9.48 -20.20
N PHE A 72 -3.89 -9.78 -19.00
CA PHE A 72 -4.60 -10.50 -17.94
C PHE A 72 -4.88 -9.63 -16.70
N ILE A 73 -4.04 -8.63 -16.44
CA ILE A 73 -4.18 -7.68 -15.33
C ILE A 73 -4.81 -6.41 -15.87
N LYS A 74 -6.13 -6.26 -15.71
CA LYS A 74 -6.90 -5.10 -16.19
C LYS A 74 -7.81 -4.55 -15.08
N PRO A 75 -8.17 -3.25 -15.12
CA PRO A 75 -9.17 -2.68 -14.24
C PRO A 75 -10.46 -3.51 -14.23
N ASN A 76 -10.78 -4.13 -13.10
CA ASN A 76 -11.96 -4.99 -12.97
C ASN A 76 -13.26 -4.18 -12.84
N PHE A 77 -13.18 -2.95 -12.32
CA PHE A 77 -14.35 -2.10 -12.04
C PHE A 77 -14.14 -0.66 -12.53
N PRO A 78 -13.91 -0.44 -13.84
CA PRO A 78 -13.54 0.87 -14.39
C PRO A 78 -14.59 1.96 -14.15
N HIS A 79 -15.85 1.59 -13.89
CA HIS A 79 -16.94 2.53 -13.59
C HIS A 79 -17.13 2.81 -12.10
N LYS A 80 -16.49 2.05 -11.20
CA LYS A 80 -16.62 2.20 -9.74
C LYS A 80 -15.39 2.83 -9.10
N PHE A 81 -14.20 2.48 -9.58
CA PHE A 81 -12.94 3.01 -9.05
C PHE A 81 -12.19 3.77 -10.14
N ARG A 82 -11.43 4.78 -9.71
CA ARG A 82 -10.48 5.47 -10.58
C ARG A 82 -9.16 4.73 -10.56
N TYR A 83 -8.63 4.40 -11.73
CA TYR A 83 -7.39 3.63 -11.86
C TYR A 83 -6.23 4.51 -12.32
N LEU A 84 -5.08 4.35 -11.70
CA LEU A 84 -3.78 4.71 -12.25
C LEU A 84 -3.03 3.41 -12.57
N VAL A 85 -2.78 3.14 -13.85
CA VAL A 85 -2.03 1.95 -14.26
C VAL A 85 -0.61 2.35 -14.59
N LEU A 86 0.36 1.66 -13.97
CA LEU A 86 1.78 1.88 -14.15
C LEU A 86 2.40 0.61 -14.70
N ASP A 87 2.95 0.70 -15.91
CA ASP A 87 3.66 -0.40 -16.53
C ASP A 87 5.14 -0.34 -16.10
N ILE A 88 5.49 -1.19 -15.13
CA ILE A 88 6.78 -1.25 -14.44
C ILE A 88 7.28 -2.69 -14.46
N ALA A 89 8.43 -2.92 -15.06
CA ALA A 89 9.06 -4.23 -15.07
C ALA A 89 9.68 -4.58 -13.70
N ASP A 90 9.54 -5.83 -13.27
CA ASP A 90 10.15 -6.35 -12.04
C ASP A 90 11.61 -6.71 -12.32
N ASN A 91 12.44 -5.69 -12.47
CA ASN A 91 13.87 -5.83 -12.64
C ASN A 91 14.61 -4.67 -11.97
N PRO A 92 15.85 -4.88 -11.51
CA PRO A 92 16.59 -3.90 -10.72
C PRO A 92 17.05 -2.66 -11.50
N VAL A 93 16.98 -2.68 -12.84
CA VAL A 93 17.38 -1.54 -13.70
C VAL A 93 16.19 -0.68 -14.14
N GLU A 94 14.96 -1.09 -13.81
CA GLU A 94 13.75 -0.36 -14.11
C GLU A 94 13.78 1.00 -13.40
N ASN A 95 13.67 2.09 -14.17
CA ASN A 95 13.66 3.43 -13.62
C ASN A 95 12.28 3.73 -13.00
N ILE A 96 12.02 3.24 -11.80
CA ILE A 96 10.75 3.45 -11.09
C ILE A 96 10.58 4.89 -10.59
N ILE A 97 11.69 5.62 -10.39
CA ILE A 97 11.71 6.98 -9.83
C ILE A 97 10.89 7.94 -10.70
N ARG A 98 10.89 7.74 -12.03
CA ARG A 98 10.11 8.56 -12.97
C ARG A 98 8.61 8.56 -12.71
N TYR A 99 8.07 7.51 -12.07
CA TYR A 99 6.65 7.39 -11.75
C TYR A 99 6.28 8.08 -10.45
N PHE A 100 7.24 8.37 -9.56
CA PHE A 100 6.97 8.90 -8.22
C PHE A 100 6.18 10.21 -8.25
N PRO A 101 6.49 11.21 -9.09
CA PRO A 101 5.71 12.45 -9.12
C PRO A 101 4.24 12.21 -9.44
N MET A 102 3.95 11.40 -10.47
CA MET A 102 2.59 11.08 -10.91
C MET A 102 1.85 10.26 -9.86
N THR A 103 2.47 9.23 -9.28
CA THR A 103 1.84 8.40 -8.25
C THR A 103 1.56 9.19 -6.99
N LYS A 104 2.49 10.07 -6.59
CA LYS A 104 2.32 10.97 -5.45
C LYS A 104 1.16 11.93 -5.66
N GLU A 105 1.11 12.62 -6.80
CA GLU A 105 0.01 13.53 -7.14
C GLU A 105 -1.34 12.83 -7.12
N PHE A 106 -1.41 11.62 -7.69
CA PHE A 106 -2.62 10.81 -7.68
C PHE A 106 -3.06 10.47 -6.26
N ILE A 107 -2.17 9.96 -5.40
CA ILE A 107 -2.48 9.59 -4.01
C ILE A 107 -2.86 10.83 -3.19
N ASP A 108 -2.11 11.94 -3.30
CA ASP A 108 -2.38 13.17 -2.56
C ASP A 108 -3.72 13.80 -2.95
N GLY A 109 -4.06 13.77 -4.24
CA GLY A 109 -5.38 14.19 -4.72
C GLY A 109 -6.51 13.40 -4.07
N CYS A 110 -6.31 12.10 -3.82
CA CYS A 110 -7.30 11.24 -3.15
C CYS A 110 -7.41 11.55 -1.66
N LEU A 111 -6.30 11.65 -0.95
CA LEU A 111 -6.28 11.83 0.50
C LEU A 111 -6.72 13.25 0.90
N SER A 112 -6.43 14.25 0.08
CA SER A 112 -6.95 15.62 0.29
C SER A 112 -8.48 15.66 0.20
N LEU A 113 -9.10 14.99 -0.78
CA LEU A 113 -10.56 14.85 -0.90
C LEU A 113 -11.20 14.21 0.34
N GLN A 114 -10.52 13.24 0.98
CA GLN A 114 -11.03 12.61 2.21
C GLN A 114 -11.00 13.55 3.41
N ARG A 115 -10.00 14.43 3.53
CA ARG A 115 -9.91 15.41 4.62
C ARG A 115 -11.07 16.41 4.63
N TYR A 116 -11.64 16.73 3.47
CA TYR A 116 -12.83 17.59 3.36
C TYR A 116 -14.15 16.85 3.63
N ARG A 117 -14.16 15.51 3.65
CA ARG A 117 -15.37 14.69 3.83
C ARG A 117 -15.64 14.24 5.26
N ARG A 118 -14.68 14.40 6.18
CA ARG A 118 -14.91 14.11 7.60
C ARG A 118 -15.53 15.35 8.27
N PRO A 119 -16.77 15.28 8.80
CA PRO A 119 -17.26 16.34 9.66
C PRO A 119 -16.43 16.37 10.94
N SER A 120 -16.08 17.60 11.37
CA SER A 120 -15.42 17.93 12.64
C SER A 120 -16.20 17.45 13.85
#